data_AF-A0AAV9V808-F1
#
_entry.id   AF-A0AAV9V808-F1
#
_cell.length_a   1.000
_cell.length_b   1.000
_cell.length_c   1.000
_cell.angle_alpha   90.00
_cell.angle_beta   90.00
_cell.angle_gamma   90.00
#
_symmetry.space_group_name_H-M   'P 1'
#
loop_
_entity.id
_entity.type
_entity.pdbx_description
1 polymer ?
#
loop_
_entity_poly.entity_id
_entity_poly.type
_entity_poly.pdbx_seq_one_letter_code
_entity_poly.pdbx_strand_id
1 'polypeptide(L)'
;MAASSYAITGIPTTRAPDGALPLRQEIDTWSANPANVDQVNLYLQALATFQKMPATDKLSYFQIAGEAFCQYPPCLCDLYAKNSAVTI
;
A
#
# COMPACT_ATOMS: atom_id res chain seq x y z
N MET A 1 -0.30 18.79 -17.14
CA MET A 1 -1.39 18.81 -16.15
C MET A 1 -1.76 17.38 -15.84
N ALA A 2 -1.16 16.78 -14.81
CA ALA A 2 -1.50 15.41 -14.42
C ALA A 2 -2.81 15.43 -13.60
N ALA A 3 -3.70 14.45 -13.84
CA ALA A 3 -5.01 14.39 -13.21
C ALA A 3 -4.92 14.49 -11.67
N SER A 4 -5.77 15.31 -11.05
CA SER A 4 -5.79 15.54 -9.59
C SER A 4 -6.37 14.35 -8.80
N SER A 5 -6.96 13.38 -9.49
CA SER A 5 -7.59 12.19 -8.92
C SER A 5 -6.94 10.91 -9.48
N TYR A 6 -6.92 9.87 -8.64
CA TYR A 6 -6.51 8.52 -9.04
C TYR A 6 -7.75 7.63 -8.96
N ALA A 7 -8.16 7.06 -10.08
CA ALA A 7 -9.35 6.22 -10.13
C ALA A 7 -9.06 4.85 -9.52
N ILE A 8 -9.82 4.47 -8.50
CA ILE A 8 -9.72 3.16 -7.85
C ILE A 8 -10.58 2.17 -8.64
N THR A 9 -9.98 1.45 -9.59
CA THR A 9 -10.68 0.47 -10.43
C THR A 9 -10.45 -0.98 -9.99
N GLY A 10 -9.67 -1.20 -8.93
CA GLY A 10 -9.19 -2.52 -8.55
C GLY A 10 -8.06 -3.01 -9.46
N ILE A 11 -7.64 -4.26 -9.26
CA ILE A 11 -6.64 -4.89 -10.14
C ILE A 11 -7.31 -5.07 -11.51
N PRO A 12 -6.71 -4.60 -12.61
CA PRO A 12 -7.23 -4.82 -13.95
C PRO A 12 -7.10 -6.32 -14.28
N THR A 13 -8.11 -7.09 -13.91
CA THR A 13 -8.09 -8.53 -14.14
C THR A 13 -8.36 -8.79 -15.62
N THR A 14 -7.34 -9.26 -16.35
CA THR A 14 -7.61 -10.36 -17.26
C THR A 14 -8.13 -11.51 -16.41
N ARG A 15 -9.23 -12.09 -16.87
CA ARG A 15 -9.80 -13.32 -16.33
C ARG A 15 -8.67 -14.35 -16.17
N ALA A 16 -8.62 -15.09 -15.07
CA ALA A 16 -7.74 -16.26 -15.04
C ALA A 16 -8.06 -17.15 -16.27
N PRO A 17 -7.12 -17.96 -16.77
CA PRO A 17 -7.33 -18.73 -18.01
C PRO A 17 -8.62 -19.57 -18.04
N ASP A 18 -9.18 -19.85 -16.86
CA ASP A 18 -10.39 -20.62 -16.59
C ASP A 18 -11.69 -19.81 -16.51
N GLY A 19 -11.66 -18.48 -16.56
CA GLY A 19 -12.88 -17.69 -16.37
C GLY A 19 -13.04 -17.06 -14.98
N ALA A 20 -12.24 -17.45 -14.00
CA ALA A 20 -12.49 -17.14 -12.61
C ALA A 20 -11.95 -15.76 -12.21
N LEU A 21 -12.64 -15.13 -11.27
CA LEU A 21 -12.13 -13.96 -10.55
C LEU A 21 -11.24 -14.48 -9.40
N PRO A 22 -10.04 -13.90 -9.20
CA PRO A 22 -9.18 -14.31 -8.10
C PRO A 22 -9.86 -14.04 -6.75
N LEU A 23 -9.99 -15.08 -5.94
CA LEU A 23 -10.59 -14.98 -4.61
C LEU A 23 -9.60 -14.38 -3.60
N ARG A 24 -10.09 -13.57 -2.66
CA ARG A 24 -9.30 -13.20 -1.48
C ARG A 24 -9.31 -14.38 -0.51
N GLN A 25 -8.12 -14.91 -0.24
CA GLN A 25 -7.93 -16.07 0.63
C GLN A 25 -7.74 -15.62 2.09
N GLU A 26 -8.01 -16.53 3.03
CA GLU A 26 -7.64 -16.37 4.43
C GLU A 26 -6.10 -16.40 4.55
N ILE A 27 -5.52 -15.52 5.38
CA ILE A 27 -4.08 -15.21 5.36
C ILE A 27 -3.22 -16.36 5.87
N ASP A 28 -3.65 -17.06 6.93
CA ASP A 28 -2.89 -18.17 7.51
C ASP A 28 -2.87 -19.35 6.53
N THR A 29 -4.02 -19.63 5.92
CA THR A 29 -4.20 -20.69 4.92
C THR A 29 -3.41 -20.38 3.63
N TRP A 30 -3.44 -19.13 3.18
CA TRP A 30 -2.73 -18.71 1.97
C TRP A 30 -1.21 -18.74 2.13
N SER A 31 -0.71 -18.23 3.26
CA SER A 31 0.74 -18.14 3.52
C SER A 31 1.38 -19.48 3.88
N ALA A 32 0.64 -20.38 4.53
CA ALA A 32 1.13 -21.73 4.85
C ALA A 32 1.15 -22.68 3.64
N ASN A 33 0.46 -22.35 2.55
CA ASN A 33 0.42 -23.18 1.35
C ASN A 33 1.70 -23.02 0.51
N PRO A 34 2.51 -24.07 0.33
CA PRO A 34 3.74 -23.99 -0.46
C PRO A 34 3.52 -23.61 -1.92
N ALA A 35 2.33 -23.89 -2.49
CA ALA A 35 2.00 -23.52 -3.86
C ALA A 35 1.88 -21.99 -4.07
N ASN A 36 1.72 -21.21 -2.99
CA ASN A 36 1.59 -19.76 -3.04
C ASN A 36 2.91 -19.02 -2.79
N VAL A 37 4.05 -19.72 -2.70
CA VAL A 37 5.35 -19.14 -2.32
C VAL A 37 5.72 -17.89 -3.15
N ASP A 38 5.46 -17.92 -4.45
CA ASP A 38 5.75 -16.79 -5.34
C ASP A 38 4.83 -15.59 -5.04
N GLN A 39 3.56 -15.84 -4.74
CA GLN A 39 2.62 -14.78 -4.37
C GLN A 39 3.00 -14.16 -3.01
N VAL A 40 3.43 -14.97 -2.05
CA VAL A 40 3.91 -14.51 -0.75
C VAL A 40 5.15 -13.64 -0.93
N ASN A 41 6.12 -14.10 -1.72
CA ASN A 41 7.32 -13.34 -2.03
C ASN A 41 7.02 -12.01 -2.71
N LEU A 42 6.10 -12.00 -3.69
CA LEU A 42 5.66 -10.79 -4.37
C LEU A 42 4.97 -9.83 -3.40
N TYR A 43 4.11 -10.32 -2.52
CA TYR A 43 3.44 -9.51 -1.50
C TYR A 43 4.46 -8.83 -0.58
N LEU A 44 5.42 -9.59 -0.05
CA LEU A 44 6.45 -9.06 0.86
C LEU A 44 7.34 -8.00 0.18
N GLN A 45 7.80 -8.28 -1.05
CA GLN A 45 8.65 -7.33 -1.79
C GLN A 45 7.89 -6.06 -2.18
N ALA A 46 6.64 -6.19 -2.63
CA ALA A 46 5.80 -5.05 -2.99
C ALA A 46 5.46 -4.21 -1.76
N LEU A 47 5.07 -4.84 -0.64
CA LEU A 47 4.74 -4.14 0.61
C LEU A 47 5.97 -3.41 1.17
N ALA A 48 7.14 -4.04 1.16
CA ALA A 48 8.38 -3.41 1.59
C ALA A 48 8.75 -2.20 0.72
N THR A 49 8.51 -2.27 -0.59
CA THR A 49 8.73 -1.15 -1.51
C THR A 49 7.73 -0.02 -1.25
N PHE A 50 6.45 -0.35 -1.09
CA PHE A 50 5.37 0.58 -0.80
C PHE A 50 5.58 1.35 0.52
N GLN A 51 6.06 0.66 1.56
CA GLN A 51 6.38 1.27 2.85
C GLN A 51 7.60 2.20 2.81
N LYS A 52 8.53 2.01 1.87
CA LYS A 52 9.72 2.85 1.69
C LYS A 52 9.48 4.10 0.84
N MET A 53 8.29 4.24 0.25
CA MET A 53 7.97 5.41 -0.56
C MET A 53 8.01 6.70 0.27
N PRO A 54 8.48 7.83 -0.30
CA PRO A 54 8.50 9.11 0.41
C PRO A 54 7.09 9.53 0.84
N ALA A 55 6.96 10.09 2.04
CA ALA A 55 5.67 10.57 2.56
C ALA A 55 5.04 11.71 1.73
N THR A 56 5.83 12.37 0.88
CA THR A 56 5.35 13.41 -0.05
C THR A 56 4.64 12.83 -1.27
N ASP A 57 4.82 11.54 -1.56
CA ASP A 57 4.09 10.86 -2.63
C ASP A 57 2.66 10.56 -2.17
N LYS A 58 1.68 11.02 -2.95
CA LYS A 58 0.25 10.82 -2.73
C LYS A 58 -0.11 9.33 -2.59
N LEU A 59 0.61 8.45 -3.29
CA LEU A 59 0.38 7.01 -3.25
C LEU A 59 1.35 6.29 -2.32
N SER A 60 2.02 6.98 -1.40
CA SER A 60 2.85 6.31 -0.39
C SER A 60 1.99 5.59 0.65
N TYR A 61 2.57 4.57 1.29
CA TYR A 61 1.96 3.92 2.45
C TYR A 61 1.56 4.94 3.53
N PHE A 62 2.40 5.97 3.75
CA PHE A 62 2.14 7.02 4.74
C PHE A 62 0.88 7.82 4.41
N GLN A 63 0.68 8.24 3.16
CA GLN A 63 -0.52 8.99 2.76
C GLN A 63 -1.76 8.09 2.80
N ILE A 64 -1.68 6.86 2.28
CA ILE A 64 -2.82 5.94 2.23
C ILE A 64 -3.24 5.46 3.63
N ALA A 65 -2.29 5.18 4.53
CA ALA A 65 -2.60 4.86 5.93
C ALA A 65 -2.98 6.10 6.74
N GLY A 66 -2.38 7.25 6.44
CA GLY A 66 -2.64 8.54 7.07
C GLY A 66 -4.04 9.08 6.80
N GLU A 67 -4.61 8.83 5.61
CA GLU A 67 -6.04 9.07 5.34
C GLU A 67 -6.94 8.38 6.38
N ALA A 68 -6.52 7.24 6.94
CA ALA A 68 -7.26 6.52 7.97
C ALA A 68 -7.10 7.11 9.39
N PHE A 69 -6.03 7.86 9.67
CA PHE A 69 -5.69 8.33 11.03
C PHE A 69 -5.66 9.86 11.21
N CYS A 70 -5.65 10.64 10.13
CA CYS A 70 -5.47 12.10 10.20
C CYS A 70 -6.78 12.89 9.98
N GLN A 71 -7.93 12.34 10.41
CA GLN A 71 -9.23 13.03 10.42
C GLN A 71 -9.41 13.95 11.66
N TYR A 72 -8.34 14.26 12.42
CA TYR A 72 -8.38 15.18 13.57
C TYR A 72 -7.07 16.00 13.66
N PRO A 73 -7.12 17.24 14.18
CA PRO A 73 -6.80 18.53 13.53
C PRO A 73 -5.32 18.74 13.10
N PRO A 74 -4.97 19.82 12.34
CA PRO A 74 -3.77 19.93 11.49
C PRO A 74 -2.41 20.10 12.22
N CYS A 75 -2.29 19.74 13.49
CA CYS A 75 -1.15 20.10 14.34
C CYS A 75 -0.03 19.05 14.44
N LEU A 76 -0.16 17.86 13.83
CA LEU A 76 0.83 16.78 13.96
C LEU A 76 1.72 16.54 12.73
N CYS A 77 1.28 16.90 11.51
CA CYS A 77 2.12 16.82 10.31
C CYS A 77 3.32 17.79 10.38
N ASP A 78 3.15 18.96 11.01
CA ASP A 78 4.22 19.94 11.21
C ASP A 78 5.29 19.47 12.20
N LEU A 79 4.96 18.60 13.16
CA LEU A 79 5.93 18.08 14.14
C LEU A 79 6.83 17.01 13.52
N TYR A 80 6.29 16.16 12.63
CA TYR A 80 7.10 15.15 11.94
C TYR A 80 8.06 15.78 10.91
N ALA A 81 7.61 16.82 10.20
CA ALA A 81 8.45 17.57 9.27
C ALA A 81 9.55 18.40 9.97
N LYS A 82 9.33 18.85 11.21
CA LYS A 82 10.33 19.62 11.98
C LYS A 82 11.33 18.75 12.74
N ASN A 83 10.96 17.53 13.15
CA ASN A 83 11.88 16.66 13.91
C ASN A 83 12.82 15.80 13.06
N SER A 84 12.63 15.74 11.74
CA SER A 84 13.58 15.06 10.83
C SER A 84 14.77 15.95 10.42
N ALA A 85 14.85 17.18 10.95
CA ALA A 85 15.97 18.11 10.76
C ALA A 85 16.98 18.12 11.94
N VAL A 86 16.83 17.24 12.94
CA VAL A 86 17.86 17.06 13.99
C VAL A 86 18.83 15.96 13.54
N THR A 87 19.82 16.38 12.77
CA THR A 87 21.07 15.66 12.54
C THR A 87 21.89 15.64 13.84
N ILE A 88 22.54 14.51 14.14
CA ILE A 88 23.58 14.39 15.18
C ILE A 88 24.79 15.22 14.77
#